data_AF-A0A2L0B7X7-F1
#
_entry.id   AF-A0A2L0B7X7-F1
#
_cell.length_a   1.000
_cell.length_b   1.000
_cell.length_c   1.000
_cell.angle_alpha   90.00
_cell.angle_beta   90.00
_cell.angle_gamma   90.00
#
_symmetry.space_group_name_H-M   'P 1'
#
loop_
_entity.id
_entity.type
_entity.pdbx_description
1 polymer ?
#
loop_
_entity_poly.entity_id
_entity_poly.type
_entity_poly.pdbx_seq_one_letter_code
_entity_poly.pdbx_strand_id
1 'polypeptide(L)'
;VKVNFCANSPCQNGGICTTIHAGHRCTCQEGFYGKNCEFSGYDCDSDPCQNGGICRISEGGGYRCDCPKGTDGTNCELDSLNECDSNPCRHPDASCQDKLGDYACYCPPKHTGKNCEIYDRNSPGGLGQPVISRKDTTTYYAKDLELQRKQCVKNNCPLKRGNYRCDEECNTYACDFDGNDCSLGINPWVNCTAPIKCWEVFMDGNCDEECYNPQCLFDGRDCEKTLQLCNPVYDAYCQKHYANGHCDYGCNNAEC
;
A
#
# COMPACT_ATOMS: atom_id res chain seq x y z
N VAL A 1 -23.27 -10.86 -53.96
CA VAL A 1 -23.65 -9.61 -53.26
C VAL A 1 -22.48 -9.21 -52.37
N LYS A 2 -21.91 -8.01 -52.55
CA LYS A 2 -20.84 -7.52 -51.67
C LYS A 2 -21.53 -6.89 -50.45
N VAL A 3 -21.55 -7.60 -49.33
CA VAL A 3 -22.19 -7.14 -48.09
C VAL A 3 -21.33 -6.03 -47.50
N ASN A 4 -21.92 -4.83 -47.30
CA ASN A 4 -21.24 -3.74 -46.60
C ASN A 4 -21.50 -3.87 -45.10
N PHE A 5 -20.55 -4.45 -44.38
CA PHE A 5 -20.65 -4.64 -42.94
C PHE A 5 -20.57 -3.34 -42.13
N CYS A 6 -20.19 -2.22 -42.76
CA CYS A 6 -20.16 -0.89 -42.14
C CYS A 6 -21.47 -0.09 -42.31
N ALA A 7 -22.46 -0.62 -43.02
CA ALA A 7 -23.69 0.13 -43.34
C ALA A 7 -24.48 0.60 -42.10
N ASN A 8 -24.38 -0.13 -40.99
CA ASN A 8 -25.07 0.20 -39.74
C ASN A 8 -24.16 0.89 -38.71
N SER A 9 -23.01 1.42 -39.13
CA SER A 9 -22.04 2.09 -38.25
C SER A 9 -21.72 1.27 -36.98
N PRO A 10 -21.21 0.03 -37.11
CA PRO A 10 -21.00 -0.85 -35.97
C PRO A 10 -19.92 -0.35 -35.00
N CYS A 11 -19.05 0.56 -35.42
CA CYS A 11 -18.00 1.14 -34.58
C CYS A 11 -18.53 2.31 -33.75
N GLN A 12 -18.36 2.24 -32.45
CA GLN A 12 -18.75 3.24 -31.45
C GLN A 12 -17.60 4.22 -31.17
N ASN A 13 -17.87 5.25 -30.36
CA ASN A 13 -16.86 6.18 -29.83
C ASN A 13 -15.88 6.77 -30.87
N GLY A 14 -16.38 7.08 -32.07
CA GLY A 14 -15.58 7.68 -33.15
C GLY A 14 -14.65 6.70 -33.87
N GLY A 15 -14.83 5.39 -33.68
CA GLY A 15 -14.07 4.35 -34.39
C GLY A 15 -14.33 4.34 -35.91
N ILE A 16 -13.28 4.12 -36.69
CA ILE A 16 -13.34 4.08 -38.16
C ILE A 16 -13.66 2.65 -38.62
N CYS A 17 -14.78 2.46 -39.31
CA CYS A 17 -15.20 1.16 -39.83
C CYS A 17 -14.56 0.84 -41.20
N THR A 18 -13.99 -0.35 -41.33
CA THR A 18 -13.47 -0.89 -42.59
C THR A 18 -14.09 -2.25 -42.89
N THR A 19 -14.55 -2.46 -44.12
CA THR A 19 -15.10 -3.75 -44.56
C THR A 19 -13.95 -4.71 -44.91
N ILE A 20 -13.98 -5.93 -44.36
CA ILE A 20 -13.00 -7.00 -44.63
C ILE A 20 -13.69 -8.22 -45.26
N HIS A 21 -12.92 -9.20 -45.75
CA HIS A 21 -13.47 -10.38 -46.45
C HIS A 21 -14.51 -11.17 -45.64
N ALA A 22 -14.45 -11.14 -44.32
CA ALA A 22 -15.35 -11.87 -43.43
C ALA A 22 -15.96 -10.98 -42.32
N GLY A 23 -16.38 -9.75 -42.65
CA GLY A 23 -17.07 -8.86 -41.71
C GLY A 23 -16.61 -7.41 -41.77
N HIS A 24 -16.59 -6.76 -40.62
CA HIS A 24 -16.02 -5.42 -40.43
C HIS A 24 -14.86 -5.45 -39.44
N ARG A 25 -13.97 -4.46 -39.54
CA ARG A 25 -12.95 -4.14 -38.56
C ARG A 25 -13.08 -2.67 -38.16
N CYS A 26 -13.17 -2.40 -36.87
CA CYS A 26 -13.14 -1.06 -36.32
C CYS A 26 -11.70 -0.66 -35.97
N THR A 27 -11.31 0.56 -36.31
CA THR A 27 -10.08 1.19 -35.83
C THR A 27 -10.48 2.24 -34.80
N CYS A 28 -10.17 1.97 -33.54
CA CYS A 28 -10.60 2.80 -32.42
C CYS A 28 -9.76 4.07 -32.25
N GLN A 29 -10.38 5.11 -31.70
CA GLN A 29 -9.69 6.32 -31.27
C GLN A 29 -8.89 6.04 -29.98
N GLU A 30 -7.93 6.91 -29.66
CA GLU A 30 -7.11 6.79 -28.45
C GLU A 30 -8.00 6.73 -27.19
N GLY A 31 -7.72 5.78 -26.29
CA GLY A 31 -8.51 5.53 -25.07
C GLY A 31 -9.78 4.68 -25.25
N PHE A 32 -10.05 4.18 -26.47
CA PHE A 32 -11.16 3.27 -26.74
C PHE A 32 -10.68 1.97 -27.38
N TYR A 33 -11.36 0.88 -27.07
CA TYR A 33 -10.97 -0.47 -27.50
C TYR A 33 -12.19 -1.41 -27.52
N GLY A 34 -11.96 -2.67 -27.89
CA GLY A 34 -13.00 -3.65 -28.17
C GLY A 34 -13.28 -3.80 -29.67
N LYS A 35 -14.04 -4.82 -30.03
CA LYS A 35 -14.31 -5.18 -31.44
C LYS A 35 -15.01 -4.05 -32.20
N ASN A 36 -15.83 -3.28 -31.49
CA ASN A 36 -16.63 -2.19 -31.98
C ASN A 36 -16.27 -0.86 -31.31
N CYS A 37 -15.12 -0.75 -30.64
CA CYS A 37 -14.71 0.44 -29.87
C CYS A 37 -15.72 0.83 -28.78
N GLU A 38 -16.43 -0.14 -28.22
CA GLU A 38 -17.51 0.04 -27.25
C GLU A 38 -17.00 0.32 -25.83
N PHE A 39 -15.73 0.05 -25.54
CA PHE A 39 -15.13 0.23 -24.22
C PHE A 39 -14.27 1.49 -24.17
N SER A 40 -14.28 2.16 -23.02
CA SER A 40 -13.54 3.39 -22.74
C SER A 40 -12.76 3.25 -21.43
N GLY A 41 -11.50 3.70 -21.41
CA GLY A 41 -10.54 3.45 -20.33
C GLY A 41 -9.43 2.52 -20.82
N TYR A 42 -8.48 2.16 -19.98
CA TYR A 42 -7.62 1.00 -20.22
C TYR A 42 -8.08 -0.09 -19.26
N ASP A 43 -8.33 -1.32 -19.71
CA ASP A 43 -8.74 -2.43 -18.81
C ASP A 43 -7.77 -2.69 -17.65
N CYS A 44 -6.56 -2.16 -17.77
CA CYS A 44 -5.52 -2.20 -16.75
C CYS A 44 -5.60 -1.05 -15.73
N ASP A 45 -6.45 -0.04 -15.92
CA ASP A 45 -6.56 1.11 -15.01
C ASP A 45 -7.06 0.72 -13.61
N SER A 46 -7.74 -0.43 -13.50
CA SER A 46 -8.18 -1.01 -12.23
C SER A 46 -7.14 -1.94 -11.59
N ASP A 47 -5.94 -2.05 -12.16
CA ASP A 47 -4.85 -2.94 -11.75
C ASP A 47 -5.34 -4.37 -11.40
N PRO A 48 -5.98 -5.08 -12.35
CA PRO A 48 -6.63 -6.36 -12.05
C PRO A 48 -5.64 -7.50 -11.76
N CYS A 49 -4.37 -7.36 -12.16
CA CYS A 49 -3.33 -8.37 -11.97
C CYS A 49 -2.72 -8.30 -10.57
N GLN A 50 -2.72 -9.41 -9.87
CA GLN A 50 -2.23 -9.54 -8.50
C GLN A 50 -0.77 -10.03 -8.47
N ASN A 51 -0.16 -9.99 -7.29
CA ASN A 51 1.14 -10.61 -6.99
C ASN A 51 2.29 -10.22 -7.95
N GLY A 52 2.25 -8.99 -8.47
CA GLY A 52 3.27 -8.47 -9.40
C GLY A 52 3.05 -8.88 -10.86
N GLY A 53 1.86 -9.39 -11.21
CA GLY A 53 1.44 -9.61 -12.59
C GLY A 53 1.44 -8.32 -13.40
N ILE A 54 1.91 -8.38 -14.65
CA ILE A 54 1.91 -7.23 -15.56
C ILE A 54 0.64 -7.24 -16.38
N CYS A 55 -0.20 -6.22 -16.21
CA CYS A 55 -1.42 -6.09 -17.01
C CYS A 55 -1.09 -5.68 -18.45
N ARG A 56 -1.69 -6.39 -19.41
CA ARG A 56 -1.63 -6.09 -20.84
C ARG A 56 -3.04 -6.02 -21.41
N ILE A 57 -3.27 -5.05 -22.27
CA ILE A 57 -4.53 -4.98 -23.02
C ILE A 57 -4.51 -6.05 -24.11
N SER A 58 -5.60 -6.82 -24.18
CA SER A 58 -5.79 -7.87 -25.17
C SER A 58 -6.25 -7.29 -26.51
N GLU A 59 -5.72 -7.81 -27.62
CA GLU A 59 -6.07 -7.35 -28.98
C GLU A 59 -7.56 -7.55 -29.33
N GLY A 60 -8.28 -8.43 -28.61
CA GLY A 60 -9.71 -8.67 -28.76
C GLY A 60 -10.62 -7.82 -27.88
N GLY A 61 -10.05 -6.93 -27.05
CA GLY A 61 -10.72 -6.27 -25.93
C GLY A 61 -10.56 -7.05 -24.62
N GLY A 62 -10.57 -6.35 -23.48
CA GLY A 62 -10.25 -6.91 -22.17
C GLY A 62 -8.76 -6.83 -21.84
N TYR A 63 -8.39 -7.30 -20.65
CA TYR A 63 -7.00 -7.43 -20.23
C TYR A 63 -6.53 -8.89 -20.21
N ARG A 64 -5.22 -9.07 -20.14
CA ARG A 64 -4.57 -10.30 -19.71
C ARG A 64 -3.48 -9.95 -18.70
N CYS A 65 -3.22 -10.86 -17.77
CA CYS A 65 -2.11 -10.73 -16.85
C CYS A 65 -0.94 -11.60 -17.30
N ASP A 66 0.22 -10.98 -17.51
CA ASP A 66 1.48 -11.71 -17.66
C ASP A 66 1.97 -12.05 -16.24
N CYS A 67 1.70 -13.28 -15.77
CA CYS A 67 1.98 -13.69 -14.40
C CYS A 67 3.46 -13.99 -14.15
N PRO A 68 4.02 -13.53 -13.00
CA PRO A 68 5.37 -13.88 -12.61
C PRO A 68 5.49 -15.37 -12.31
N LYS A 69 6.73 -15.87 -12.40
CA LYS A 69 7.04 -17.27 -12.10
C LYS A 69 6.53 -17.63 -10.70
N GLY A 70 5.86 -18.77 -10.59
CA GLY A 70 5.27 -19.25 -9.34
C GLY A 70 3.81 -18.86 -9.17
N THR A 71 3.30 -17.91 -9.96
CA THR A 71 1.87 -17.56 -9.98
C THR A 71 1.19 -17.94 -11.30
N ASP A 72 -0.10 -18.21 -11.22
CA ASP A 72 -0.98 -18.54 -12.36
C ASP A 72 -2.41 -18.03 -12.08
N GLY A 73 -3.33 -18.26 -13.01
CA GLY A 73 -4.71 -17.78 -12.93
C GLY A 73 -4.97 -16.57 -13.81
N THR A 74 -6.21 -16.10 -13.84
CA THR A 74 -6.59 -14.98 -14.74
C THR A 74 -5.95 -13.68 -14.28
N ASN A 75 -5.79 -13.54 -12.97
CA ASN A 75 -5.27 -12.38 -12.27
C ASN A 75 -3.98 -12.71 -11.49
N CYS A 76 -3.31 -13.81 -11.79
CA CYS A 76 -2.13 -14.29 -11.05
C CYS A 76 -2.42 -14.60 -9.57
N GLU A 77 -3.64 -15.06 -9.28
CA GLU A 77 -4.16 -15.35 -7.94
C GLU A 77 -3.86 -16.78 -7.44
N LEU A 78 -3.42 -17.67 -8.34
CA LEU A 78 -3.17 -19.07 -8.05
C LEU A 78 -1.70 -19.33 -7.85
N ASP A 79 -1.41 -20.19 -6.88
CA ASP A 79 -0.05 -20.67 -6.63
C ASP A 79 0.23 -21.87 -7.53
N SER A 80 1.29 -21.79 -8.31
CA SER A 80 1.65 -22.78 -9.33
C SER A 80 2.97 -23.47 -9.02
N LEU A 81 3.71 -23.02 -8.00
CA LEU A 81 5.02 -23.55 -7.66
C LEU A 81 5.23 -23.49 -6.15
N ASN A 82 5.48 -24.63 -5.52
CA ASN A 82 5.99 -24.61 -4.16
C ASN A 82 7.49 -24.30 -4.17
N GLU A 83 7.88 -23.08 -3.80
CA GLU A 83 9.29 -22.70 -3.84
C GLU A 83 10.13 -23.39 -2.75
N CYS A 84 9.50 -23.88 -1.67
CA CYS A 84 10.19 -24.61 -0.61
C CYS A 84 10.73 -25.97 -1.05
N ASP A 85 10.19 -26.59 -2.10
CA ASP A 85 10.69 -27.85 -2.65
C ASP A 85 12.15 -27.74 -3.14
N SER A 86 12.59 -26.53 -3.49
CA SER A 86 13.96 -26.26 -3.91
C SER A 86 14.96 -26.12 -2.75
N ASN A 87 14.51 -26.26 -1.50
CA ASN A 87 15.26 -26.00 -0.27
C ASN A 87 15.98 -24.64 -0.30
N PRO A 88 15.25 -23.52 -0.44
CA PRO A 88 15.86 -22.22 -0.62
C PRO A 88 16.53 -21.69 0.65
N CYS A 89 16.07 -22.09 1.84
CA CYS A 89 16.64 -21.68 3.12
C CYS A 89 18.02 -22.32 3.33
N ARG A 90 19.04 -21.48 3.57
CA ARG A 90 20.46 -21.87 3.60
C ARG A 90 20.93 -22.38 4.95
N HIS A 91 20.06 -22.41 5.95
CA HIS A 91 20.37 -22.97 7.26
C HIS A 91 19.55 -24.24 7.51
N PRO A 92 20.16 -25.33 8.03
CA PRO A 92 19.47 -26.61 8.25
C PRO A 92 18.30 -26.51 9.24
N ASP A 93 18.44 -25.68 10.28
CA ASP A 93 17.37 -25.43 11.26
C ASP A 93 16.34 -24.37 10.83
N ALA A 94 16.43 -23.85 9.61
CA ALA A 94 15.46 -22.88 9.11
C ALA A 94 14.21 -23.59 8.56
N SER A 95 13.04 -23.10 8.97
CA SER A 95 11.76 -23.63 8.45
C SER A 95 11.36 -22.86 7.19
N CYS A 96 10.96 -23.55 6.12
CA CYS A 96 10.45 -22.93 4.91
C CYS A 96 8.92 -22.97 4.91
N GLN A 97 8.30 -21.84 4.59
CA GLN A 97 6.87 -21.73 4.34
C GLN A 97 6.63 -21.23 2.93
N ASP A 98 5.86 -22.00 2.18
CA ASP A 98 5.43 -21.68 0.84
C ASP A 98 4.41 -20.54 0.85
N LYS A 99 4.49 -19.65 -0.14
CA LYS A 99 3.56 -18.54 -0.34
C LYS A 99 3.28 -18.38 -1.83
N LEU A 100 2.20 -17.68 -2.13
CA LEU A 100 1.79 -17.40 -3.49
C LEU A 100 2.90 -16.65 -4.27
N GLY A 101 3.63 -17.36 -5.13
CA GLY A 101 4.71 -16.82 -5.95
C GLY A 101 5.99 -16.42 -5.20
N ASP A 102 6.14 -16.83 -3.94
CA ASP A 102 7.35 -16.60 -3.15
C ASP A 102 7.42 -17.57 -1.95
N TYR A 103 8.51 -17.55 -1.19
CA TYR A 103 8.63 -18.32 0.05
C TYR A 103 9.12 -17.47 1.21
N ALA A 104 8.87 -17.96 2.42
CA ALA A 104 9.38 -17.41 3.65
C ALA A 104 10.30 -18.41 4.36
N CYS A 105 11.53 -18.00 4.66
CA CYS A 105 12.41 -18.74 5.55
C CYS A 105 12.29 -18.19 6.98
N TYR A 106 12.10 -19.05 7.97
CA TYR A 106 12.17 -18.71 9.38
C TYR A 106 13.55 -19.08 9.90
N CYS A 107 14.37 -18.05 10.13
CA CYS A 107 15.76 -18.18 10.52
C CYS A 107 15.90 -18.47 12.01
N PRO A 108 16.84 -19.35 12.39
CA PRO A 108 17.19 -19.57 13.78
C PRO A 108 17.89 -18.34 14.37
N PRO A 109 18.03 -18.29 15.71
CA PRO A 109 18.82 -17.26 16.36
C PRO A 109 20.22 -17.15 15.74
N LYS A 110 20.69 -15.92 15.65
CA LYS A 110 21.95 -15.52 15.03
C LYS A 110 22.03 -15.61 13.51
N HIS A 111 20.91 -15.86 12.83
CA HIS A 111 20.82 -15.88 11.37
C HIS A 111 19.74 -14.91 10.85
N THR A 112 20.02 -14.27 9.72
CA THR A 112 19.16 -13.30 9.02
C THR A 112 19.34 -13.41 7.49
N GLY A 113 18.64 -12.59 6.72
CA GLY A 113 18.60 -12.65 5.25
C GLY A 113 17.37 -13.42 4.74
N LYS A 114 16.96 -13.17 3.48
CA LYS A 114 15.75 -13.80 2.89
C LYS A 114 15.81 -15.32 2.98
N ASN A 115 17.02 -15.88 2.90
CA ASN A 115 17.27 -17.31 2.94
C ASN A 115 18.07 -17.74 4.17
N CYS A 116 18.16 -16.92 5.23
CA CYS A 116 18.95 -17.21 6.44
C CYS A 116 20.47 -17.40 6.19
N GLU A 117 20.98 -16.79 5.12
CA GLU A 117 22.36 -16.90 4.66
C GLU A 117 23.35 -16.00 5.42
N ILE A 118 22.83 -15.07 6.25
CA ILE A 118 23.64 -14.06 6.93
C ILE A 118 23.73 -14.39 8.40
N TYR A 119 24.96 -14.46 8.92
CA TYR A 119 25.22 -14.64 10.34
C TYR A 119 25.27 -13.28 11.05
N ASP A 120 24.38 -13.06 12.01
CA ASP A 120 24.36 -11.89 12.90
C ASP A 120 24.28 -12.35 14.35
N ARG A 121 25.37 -12.22 15.11
CA ARG A 121 25.47 -12.67 16.50
C ARG A 121 24.38 -12.13 17.43
N ASN A 122 23.79 -10.98 17.13
CA ASN A 122 22.79 -10.33 17.97
C ASN A 122 21.34 -10.60 17.51
N SER A 123 21.15 -11.25 16.36
CA SER A 123 19.81 -11.52 15.84
C SER A 123 19.08 -12.56 16.69
N PRO A 124 17.83 -12.29 17.11
CA PRO A 124 16.98 -13.28 17.76
C PRO A 124 16.49 -14.37 16.79
N GLY A 125 16.74 -14.24 15.48
CA GLY A 125 16.13 -15.05 14.42
C GLY A 125 14.78 -14.49 13.98
N GLY A 126 13.95 -15.32 13.35
CA GLY A 126 12.61 -14.94 12.89
C GLY A 126 12.46 -14.96 11.38
N LEU A 127 11.50 -14.20 10.84
CA LEU A 127 11.23 -14.19 9.41
C LEU A 127 12.42 -13.60 8.63
N GLY A 128 12.96 -14.37 7.69
CA GLY A 128 14.04 -13.96 6.81
C GLY A 128 13.60 -12.83 5.89
N GLN A 129 14.22 -11.66 6.06
CA GLN A 129 13.96 -10.49 5.24
C GLN A 129 15.13 -10.23 4.28
N PRO A 130 14.85 -9.74 3.05
CA PRO A 130 15.90 -9.32 2.14
C PRO A 130 16.71 -8.18 2.77
N VAL A 131 18.04 -8.25 2.68
CA VAL A 131 18.90 -7.17 3.17
C VAL A 131 18.84 -6.00 2.20
N ILE A 132 17.99 -5.02 2.51
CA ILE A 132 18.08 -3.70 1.89
C ILE A 132 19.29 -3.02 2.53
N SER A 133 20.39 -2.93 1.78
CA SER A 133 21.58 -2.19 2.20
C SER A 133 21.17 -0.80 2.68
N ARG A 134 21.71 -0.30 3.82
CA ARG A 134 21.42 1.06 4.33
C ARG A 134 21.68 2.18 3.30
N LYS A 135 22.54 1.92 2.31
CA LYS A 135 22.77 2.81 1.14
C LYS A 135 21.64 2.76 0.11
N ASP A 136 20.98 1.62 -0.04
CA ASP A 136 19.83 1.47 -0.93
C ASP A 136 18.54 1.97 -0.28
N THR A 137 18.36 1.86 1.04
CA THR A 137 17.20 2.45 1.72
C THR A 137 17.21 3.98 1.60
N THR A 138 18.35 4.63 1.85
CA THR A 138 18.48 6.09 1.65
C THR A 138 18.25 6.50 0.20
N THR A 139 18.71 5.70 -0.76
CA THR A 139 18.51 5.95 -2.20
C THR A 139 17.06 5.69 -2.64
N TYR A 140 16.41 4.68 -2.09
CA TYR A 140 15.02 4.32 -2.35
C TYR A 140 14.06 5.35 -1.76
N TYR A 141 14.22 5.72 -0.49
CA TYR A 141 13.45 6.80 0.14
C TYR A 141 13.68 8.15 -0.55
N ALA A 142 14.91 8.44 -1.00
CA ALA A 142 15.17 9.66 -1.78
C ALA A 142 14.45 9.63 -3.14
N LYS A 143 14.45 8.49 -3.84
CA LYS A 143 13.73 8.33 -5.12
C LYS A 143 12.21 8.40 -4.94
N ASP A 144 11.68 7.79 -3.89
CA ASP A 144 10.27 7.82 -3.55
C ASP A 144 9.82 9.24 -3.18
N LEU A 145 10.57 9.93 -2.32
CA LEU A 145 10.32 11.33 -1.99
C LEU A 145 10.35 12.24 -3.23
N GLU A 146 11.24 11.97 -4.17
CA GLU A 146 11.31 12.71 -5.44
C GLU A 146 10.12 12.43 -6.36
N LEU A 147 9.61 11.20 -6.37
CA LEU A 147 8.37 10.83 -7.08
C LEU A 147 7.15 11.52 -6.46
N GLN A 148 7.04 11.49 -5.12
CA GLN A 148 5.97 12.16 -4.39
C GLN A 148 6.00 13.68 -4.60
N ARG A 149 7.20 14.30 -4.61
CA ARG A 149 7.34 15.73 -4.96
C ARG A 149 6.87 16.05 -6.37
N LYS A 150 7.13 15.17 -7.34
CA LYS A 150 6.60 15.32 -8.71
C LYS A 150 5.07 15.20 -8.73
N GLN A 151 4.49 14.32 -7.92
CA GLN A 151 3.03 14.21 -7.76
C GLN A 151 2.44 15.49 -7.14
N CYS A 152 3.07 16.11 -6.14
CA CYS A 152 2.64 17.40 -5.60
C CYS A 152 2.54 18.47 -6.68
N VAL A 153 3.54 18.55 -7.58
CA VAL A 153 3.54 19.48 -8.71
C VAL A 153 2.43 19.14 -9.70
N LYS A 154 2.24 17.86 -10.03
CA LYS A 154 1.16 17.39 -10.93
C LYS A 154 -0.23 17.75 -10.39
N ASN A 155 -0.42 17.65 -9.07
CA ASN A 155 -1.68 17.94 -8.38
C ASN A 155 -1.89 19.43 -8.11
N ASN A 156 -0.96 20.29 -8.54
CA ASN A 156 -0.96 21.74 -8.29
C ASN A 156 -1.01 22.11 -6.79
N CYS A 157 -0.48 21.25 -5.92
CA CYS A 157 -0.42 21.51 -4.47
C CYS A 157 0.27 22.83 -4.08
N PRO A 158 1.29 23.34 -4.81
CA PRO A 158 1.86 24.65 -4.51
C PRO A 158 0.90 25.84 -4.60
N LEU A 159 -0.22 25.72 -5.32
CA LEU A 159 -1.26 26.76 -5.40
C LEU A 159 -2.36 26.57 -4.36
N LYS A 160 -2.43 25.37 -3.78
CA LYS A 160 -3.43 24.97 -2.78
C LYS A 160 -2.95 25.21 -1.35
N ARG A 161 -1.65 25.00 -1.10
CA ARG A 161 -1.04 25.16 0.24
C ARG A 161 -1.33 26.51 0.92
N GLY A 162 -1.61 26.48 2.21
CA GLY A 162 -1.82 27.65 3.07
C GLY A 162 -3.13 28.40 2.83
N ASN A 163 -4.15 27.71 2.31
CA ASN A 163 -5.48 28.25 2.03
C ASN A 163 -6.51 27.93 3.14
N TYR A 164 -6.10 27.27 4.24
CA TYR A 164 -6.93 26.82 5.36
C TYR A 164 -7.99 25.77 4.99
N ARG A 165 -7.82 25.08 3.87
CA ARG A 165 -8.67 23.99 3.40
C ARG A 165 -7.77 22.80 3.10
N CYS A 166 -7.91 21.72 3.86
CA CYS A 166 -7.17 20.50 3.61
C CYS A 166 -7.58 19.87 2.27
N ASP A 167 -6.69 19.91 1.27
CA ASP A 167 -6.79 19.14 0.04
C ASP A 167 -6.09 17.78 0.24
N GLU A 168 -6.88 16.69 0.34
CA GLU A 168 -6.37 15.35 0.69
C GLU A 168 -5.29 14.85 -0.27
N GLU A 169 -5.38 15.20 -1.56
CA GLU A 169 -4.35 14.85 -2.55
C GLU A 169 -2.99 15.54 -2.31
N CYS A 170 -2.96 16.56 -1.44
CA CYS A 170 -1.78 17.30 -1.01
C CYS A 170 -1.40 16.99 0.44
N ASN A 171 -2.15 16.12 1.13
CA ASN A 171 -1.88 15.70 2.50
C ASN A 171 -0.77 14.63 2.58
N THR A 172 0.41 14.97 2.07
CA THR A 172 1.59 14.10 2.16
C THR A 172 2.76 14.89 2.72
N TYR A 173 3.70 14.18 3.35
CA TYR A 173 4.94 14.80 3.83
C TYR A 173 5.69 15.54 2.70
N ALA A 174 5.70 14.98 1.49
CA ALA A 174 6.34 15.58 0.33
C ALA A 174 5.73 16.93 -0.11
N CYS A 175 4.45 17.17 0.21
CA CYS A 175 3.73 18.41 -0.07
C CYS A 175 3.58 19.29 1.19
N ASP A 176 4.35 19.04 2.25
CA ASP A 176 4.25 19.73 3.55
C ASP A 176 2.84 19.66 4.18
N PHE A 177 2.12 18.54 3.99
CA PHE A 177 0.74 18.37 4.49
C PHE A 177 -0.19 19.50 4.04
N ASP A 178 -0.13 19.82 2.74
CA ASP A 178 -0.83 20.94 2.11
C ASP A 178 -0.47 22.30 2.74
N GLY A 179 0.83 22.53 2.96
CA GLY A 179 1.30 23.74 3.67
C GLY A 179 0.82 23.83 5.12
N ASN A 180 0.58 22.68 5.74
CA ASN A 180 -0.01 22.47 7.05
C ASN A 180 -1.53 22.67 7.13
N ASP A 181 -2.25 22.90 6.03
CA ASP A 181 -3.73 23.01 6.09
C ASP A 181 -4.39 21.71 6.57
N CYS A 182 -3.78 20.56 6.29
CA CYS A 182 -4.22 19.24 6.76
C CYS A 182 -3.72 18.84 8.14
N SER A 183 -2.77 19.59 8.70
CA SER A 183 -2.20 19.37 10.04
C SER A 183 -2.62 20.46 11.05
N LEU A 184 -3.77 21.11 10.81
CA LEU A 184 -4.29 22.22 11.62
C LEU A 184 -3.34 23.43 11.69
N GLY A 185 -2.46 23.60 10.72
CA GLY A 185 -1.46 24.68 10.66
C GLY A 185 -0.26 24.48 11.58
N ILE A 186 -0.10 23.30 12.19
CA ILE A 186 0.91 23.01 13.20
C ILE A 186 1.75 21.84 12.68
N ASN A 187 3.08 21.95 12.71
CA ASN A 187 3.94 20.78 12.65
C ASN A 187 4.00 20.17 14.05
N PRO A 188 3.32 19.03 14.31
CA PRO A 188 3.21 18.48 15.66
C PRO A 188 4.57 18.06 16.25
N TRP A 189 5.55 17.79 15.39
CA TRP A 189 6.90 17.36 15.77
C TRP A 189 7.93 18.49 15.73
N VAL A 190 7.52 19.76 15.59
CA VAL A 190 8.45 20.91 15.50
C VAL A 190 9.40 21.01 16.70
N ASN A 191 8.93 20.58 17.87
CA ASN A 191 9.70 20.59 19.11
C ASN A 191 10.36 19.23 19.43
N CYS A 192 10.13 18.21 18.62
CA CYS A 192 10.67 16.87 18.84
C CYS A 192 12.17 16.84 18.50
N THR A 193 13.01 16.53 19.48
CA THR A 193 14.48 16.47 19.34
C THR A 193 15.03 15.05 19.40
N ALA A 194 14.19 14.04 19.17
CA ALA A 194 14.62 12.65 19.20
C ALA A 194 15.69 12.38 18.11
N PRO A 195 16.60 11.42 18.36
CA PRO A 195 17.63 11.02 17.39
C PRO A 195 17.07 10.31 16.15
N ILE A 196 15.85 9.78 16.26
CA ILE A 196 15.09 9.18 15.16
C ILE A 196 13.94 10.09 14.74
N LYS A 197 13.38 9.81 13.56
CA LYS A 197 12.24 10.56 13.03
C LYS A 197 10.94 10.03 13.62
N CYS A 198 10.49 10.61 14.73
CA CYS A 198 9.33 10.09 15.46
C CYS A 198 8.02 10.07 14.68
N TRP A 199 7.87 10.84 13.60
CA TRP A 199 6.69 10.75 12.74
C TRP A 199 6.66 9.49 11.86
N GLU A 200 7.78 8.76 11.70
CA GLU A 200 7.83 7.50 10.95
C GLU A 200 7.44 6.29 11.81
N VAL A 201 7.50 6.42 13.14
CA VAL A 201 7.19 5.37 14.12
C VAL A 201 5.98 5.70 15.01
N PHE A 202 5.40 6.89 14.87
CA PHE A 202 4.25 7.31 15.64
C PHE A 202 3.04 6.38 15.43
N MET A 203 2.56 5.74 16.51
CA MET A 203 1.38 4.87 16.49
C MET A 203 1.57 3.63 15.61
N ASP A 204 2.79 3.11 15.53
CA ASP A 204 3.12 1.92 14.74
C ASP A 204 2.94 0.60 15.54
N GLY A 205 2.66 0.71 16.84
CA GLY A 205 2.44 -0.40 17.77
C GLY A 205 3.72 -0.98 18.41
N ASN A 206 4.90 -0.46 18.07
CA ASN A 206 6.16 -0.73 18.73
C ASN A 206 6.49 0.44 19.67
N CYS A 207 7.04 0.15 20.85
CA CYS A 207 7.46 1.22 21.74
C CYS A 207 8.87 1.70 21.38
N ASP A 208 8.96 2.91 20.85
CA ASP A 208 10.19 3.66 20.62
C ASP A 208 10.42 4.66 21.78
N GLU A 209 11.19 4.23 22.78
CA GLU A 209 11.43 5.01 24.00
C GLU A 209 12.03 6.40 23.71
N GLU A 210 12.79 6.56 22.62
CA GLU A 210 13.32 7.86 22.20
C GLU A 210 12.23 8.87 21.79
N CYS A 211 11.09 8.37 21.32
CA CYS A 211 9.92 9.14 20.92
C CYS A 211 8.88 9.28 22.05
N TYR A 212 9.04 8.54 23.15
CA TYR A 212 8.15 8.57 24.31
C TYR A 212 8.40 9.79 25.22
N ASN A 213 8.14 10.97 24.69
CA ASN A 213 8.22 12.24 25.43
C ASN A 213 7.17 13.23 24.92
N PRO A 214 6.81 14.27 25.70
CA PRO A 214 5.75 15.21 25.32
C PRO A 214 6.03 15.95 24.01
N GLN A 215 7.29 16.26 23.71
CA GLN A 215 7.68 16.98 22.49
C GLN A 215 7.54 16.13 21.23
N CYS A 216 7.62 14.81 21.38
CA CYS A 216 7.46 13.82 20.31
C CYS A 216 6.12 13.07 20.41
N LEU A 217 5.15 13.65 21.13
CA LEU A 217 3.77 13.17 21.24
C LEU A 217 3.63 11.77 21.86
N PHE A 218 4.53 11.42 22.80
CA PHE A 218 4.51 10.15 23.52
C PHE A 218 4.48 8.93 22.61
N ASP A 219 5.17 9.01 21.46
CA ASP A 219 5.26 7.91 20.52
C ASP A 219 3.90 7.31 20.13
N GLY A 220 2.90 8.17 19.88
CA GLY A 220 1.56 7.69 19.52
C GLY A 220 0.85 6.89 20.62
N ARG A 221 1.40 6.87 21.84
CA ARG A 221 0.98 6.05 22.99
C ARG A 221 1.37 4.57 22.87
N ASP A 222 2.28 4.21 21.96
CA ASP A 222 2.73 2.81 21.78
C ASP A 222 3.52 2.27 22.97
N CYS A 223 4.21 3.15 23.69
CA CYS A 223 4.91 2.83 24.94
C CYS A 223 4.01 2.75 26.17
N GLU A 224 2.75 3.22 26.07
CA GLU A 224 1.82 3.01 27.16
C GLU A 224 1.34 1.56 27.15
N LYS A 225 1.31 0.95 28.34
CA LYS A 225 0.63 -0.33 28.48
C LYS A 225 -0.81 -0.11 28.02
N THR A 226 -1.22 -0.83 26.98
CA THR A 226 -2.60 -0.86 26.53
C THR A 226 -3.48 -1.20 27.73
N LEU A 227 -4.14 -0.17 28.26
CA LEU A 227 -5.22 -0.39 29.20
C LEU A 227 -6.24 -1.23 28.45
N GLN A 228 -6.72 -2.30 29.07
CA GLN A 228 -7.80 -3.07 28.48
C GLN A 228 -8.97 -2.12 28.22
N LEU A 229 -9.73 -2.35 27.16
CA LEU A 229 -10.96 -1.58 26.93
C LEU A 229 -11.85 -1.64 28.17
N CYS A 230 -12.57 -0.55 28.47
CA CYS A 230 -13.61 -0.56 29.51
C CYS A 230 -14.49 -1.80 29.33
N ASN A 231 -14.83 -2.46 30.44
CA ASN A 231 -15.62 -3.68 30.41
C ASN A 231 -16.88 -3.46 29.55
N PRO A 232 -17.10 -4.24 28.47
CA PRO A 232 -18.20 -4.02 27.54
C PRO A 232 -19.59 -4.03 28.19
N VAL A 233 -19.73 -4.71 29.33
CA VAL A 233 -20.97 -4.76 30.11
C VAL A 233 -21.27 -3.42 30.79
N TYR A 234 -20.22 -2.68 31.17
CA TYR A 234 -20.34 -1.41 31.89
C TYR A 234 -20.02 -0.19 31.04
N ASP A 235 -19.41 -0.34 29.86
CA ASP A 235 -19.03 0.77 28.95
C ASP A 235 -20.22 1.69 28.64
N ALA A 236 -21.37 1.14 28.28
CA ALA A 236 -22.59 1.93 28.03
C ALA A 236 -23.12 2.65 29.28
N TYR A 237 -22.90 2.09 30.47
CA TYR A 237 -23.27 2.72 31.74
C TYR A 237 -22.30 3.86 32.06
N CYS A 238 -21.00 3.62 31.95
CA CYS A 238 -19.94 4.59 32.22
C CYS A 238 -20.02 5.79 31.28
N GLN A 239 -20.24 5.58 29.97
CA GLN A 239 -20.43 6.68 29.02
C GLN A 239 -21.62 7.58 29.38
N LYS A 240 -22.75 7.00 29.83
CA LYS A 240 -23.94 7.77 30.20
C LYS A 240 -23.77 8.53 31.52
N HIS A 241 -22.88 8.05 32.38
CA HIS A 241 -22.63 8.62 33.71
C HIS A 241 -21.32 9.41 33.79
N TYR A 242 -20.58 9.53 32.69
CA TYR A 242 -19.34 10.27 32.61
C TYR A 242 -19.54 11.76 32.89
N ALA A 243 -18.72 12.30 33.80
CA ALA A 243 -18.69 13.72 34.17
C ALA A 243 -20.06 14.34 34.55
N ASN A 244 -21.00 13.53 35.06
CA ASN A 244 -22.35 13.98 35.45
C ASN A 244 -22.43 14.62 36.85
N GLY A 245 -21.30 14.73 37.56
CA GLY A 245 -21.22 15.27 38.92
C GLY A 245 -21.54 14.27 40.05
N HIS A 246 -21.74 13.00 39.74
CA HIS A 246 -21.93 11.90 40.68
C HIS A 246 -20.76 10.90 40.60
N CYS A 247 -20.42 10.29 41.74
CA CYS A 247 -19.32 9.33 41.81
C CYS A 247 -19.84 7.91 41.54
N ASP A 248 -19.43 7.33 40.42
CA ASP A 248 -19.76 5.97 40.02
C ASP A 248 -18.52 5.08 40.12
N TYR A 249 -18.37 4.36 41.24
CA TYR A 249 -17.16 3.57 41.56
C TYR A 249 -16.81 2.51 40.51
N GLY A 250 -17.80 1.96 39.81
CA GLY A 250 -17.58 0.96 38.75
C GLY A 250 -16.91 1.54 37.49
N CYS A 251 -16.92 2.86 37.33
CA CYS A 251 -16.32 3.58 36.21
C CYS A 251 -15.04 4.34 36.64
N ASN A 252 -14.65 4.26 37.91
CA ASN A 252 -13.49 4.98 38.45
C ASN A 252 -12.22 4.11 38.36
N ASN A 253 -11.81 3.80 37.13
CA ASN A 253 -10.58 3.10 36.81
C ASN A 253 -9.94 3.75 35.57
N ALA A 254 -8.75 3.31 35.18
CA ALA A 254 -8.00 3.96 34.11
C ALA A 254 -8.61 3.70 32.72
N GLU A 255 -9.39 2.62 32.60
CA GLU A 255 -9.97 2.14 31.35
C GLU A 255 -11.38 2.66 30.98
N CYS A 256 -12.16 3.28 31.89
CA CYS A 256 -13.61 3.56 31.71
C CYS A 256 -14.12 5.03 31.70
#